data_AF-A0A2I1PCZ7-F1
#
_entry.id   AF-A0A2I1PCZ7-F1
#
_cell.length_a   1.000
_cell.length_b   1.000
_cell.length_c   1.000
_cell.angle_alpha   90.00
_cell.angle_beta   90.00
_cell.angle_gamma   90.00
#
_symmetry.space_group_name_H-M   'P 1'
#
loop_
_entity.id
_entity.type
_entity.pdbx_description
1 polymer ?
#
loop_
_entity_poly.entity_id
_entity_poly.type
_entity_poly.pdbx_seq_one_letter_code
_entity_poly.pdbx_strand_id
1 'polypeptide(L)'
;MTPAAWRTVGGFDEAYVGYGGEDTDFAQRLGAAGGRLLWLGGAVAHHQWHESHSPPWDKVADVVRNGRVFAERWGWWPMEGWLEQFASAGLVRRDDAGGWVLVAG
;
A
#
# COMPACT_ATOMS: atom_id res chain seq x y z
N MET A 1 4.60 -15.11 -12.95
CA MET A 1 3.60 -15.82 -12.12
C MET A 1 2.67 -16.62 -13.04
N THR A 2 2.25 -17.83 -12.65
CA THR A 2 1.28 -18.60 -13.43
C THR A 2 -0.17 -18.24 -13.05
N PRO A 3 -1.17 -18.46 -13.93
CA PRO A 3 -2.57 -18.22 -13.59
C PRO A 3 -3.08 -19.03 -12.40
N ALA A 4 -2.53 -20.24 -12.18
CA ALA A 4 -2.85 -21.04 -11.02
C ALA A 4 -2.36 -20.38 -9.71
N ALA A 5 -1.11 -19.91 -9.68
CA ALA A 5 -0.56 -19.19 -8.53
C ALA A 5 -1.34 -17.90 -8.23
N TRP A 6 -1.76 -17.15 -9.26
CA TRP A 6 -2.63 -15.97 -9.10
C TRP A 6 -3.94 -16.30 -8.36
N ARG A 7 -4.61 -17.38 -8.78
CA ARG A 7 -5.85 -17.85 -8.14
C ARG A 7 -5.61 -18.35 -6.71
N THR A 8 -4.48 -18.98 -6.44
CA THR A 8 -4.12 -19.41 -5.07
C THR A 8 -3.94 -18.21 -4.13
N VAL A 9 -3.34 -17.11 -4.61
CA VAL A 9 -3.19 -15.87 -3.81
C VAL A 9 -4.51 -15.10 -3.69
N GLY A 10 -5.43 -15.30 -4.63
CA GLY A 10 -6.73 -14.62 -4.68
C GLY A 10 -6.71 -13.27 -5.40
N GLY A 11 -5.66 -12.98 -6.20
CA GLY A 11 -5.53 -11.71 -6.92
C GLY A 11 -5.38 -10.48 -6.02
N PHE A 12 -5.67 -9.28 -6.53
CA PHE A 12 -5.78 -8.09 -5.68
C PHE A 12 -7.04 -8.13 -4.83
N ASP A 13 -6.96 -7.57 -3.63
CA ASP A 13 -8.09 -7.51 -2.72
C ASP A 13 -8.92 -6.24 -3.01
N GLU A 14 -10.19 -6.43 -3.37
CA GLU A 14 -11.13 -5.35 -3.70
C GLU A 14 -11.47 -4.46 -2.51
N ALA A 15 -11.10 -4.86 -1.28
CA ALA A 15 -11.15 -3.99 -0.12
C ALA A 15 -10.27 -2.76 -0.31
N TYR A 16 -9.22 -2.79 -1.14
CA TYR A 16 -8.36 -1.64 -1.50
C TYR A 16 -8.99 -0.82 -2.63
N VAL A 17 -9.29 0.44 -2.33
CA VAL A 17 -9.94 1.38 -3.26
C VAL A 17 -9.09 2.63 -3.36
N GLY A 18 -9.03 3.23 -4.55
CA GLY A 18 -8.20 4.42 -4.79
C GLY A 18 -6.72 4.06 -4.87
N TYR A 19 -5.88 4.83 -4.19
CA TYR A 19 -4.42 4.73 -4.33
C TYR A 19 -3.72 4.18 -3.07
N GLY A 20 -2.88 3.16 -3.27
CA GLY A 20 -1.83 2.74 -2.34
C GLY A 20 -2.16 1.53 -1.47
N GLY A 21 -1.14 0.75 -1.13
CA GLY A 21 -1.21 -0.39 -0.19
C GLY A 21 -1.59 -1.73 -0.82
N GLU A 22 -2.26 -1.75 -1.96
CA GLU A 22 -2.74 -2.97 -2.65
C GLU A 22 -1.60 -3.87 -3.14
N ASP A 23 -0.54 -3.29 -3.71
CA ASP A 23 0.64 -4.03 -4.15
C ASP A 23 1.42 -4.62 -2.97
N THR A 24 1.48 -3.88 -1.86
CA THR A 24 2.14 -4.34 -0.64
C THR A 24 1.36 -5.50 -0.01
N ASP A 25 0.03 -5.40 0.05
CA ASP A 25 -0.82 -6.49 0.53
C ASP A 25 -0.72 -7.73 -0.36
N PHE A 26 -0.76 -7.55 -1.68
CA PHE A 26 -0.58 -8.66 -2.62
C PHE A 26 0.76 -9.37 -2.42
N ALA A 27 1.85 -8.61 -2.26
CA ALA A 27 3.18 -9.17 -1.98
C ALA A 27 3.21 -9.99 -0.68
N GLN A 28 2.56 -9.50 0.37
CA GLN A 28 2.49 -10.19 1.66
C GLN A 28 1.64 -11.47 1.58
N ARG A 29 0.50 -11.43 0.91
CA ARG A 29 -0.34 -12.63 0.67
C ARG A 29 0.38 -13.65 -0.21
N LEU A 30 1.12 -13.21 -1.22
CA LEU A 30 1.96 -14.09 -2.02
C LEU A 30 3.00 -14.80 -1.15
N GLY A 31 3.68 -14.08 -0.26
CA GLY A 31 4.63 -14.65 0.70
C GLY A 31 3.97 -15.65 1.66
N ALA A 32 2.80 -15.32 2.22
CA ALA A 32 2.04 -16.21 3.09
C ALA A 32 1.57 -17.49 2.37
N ALA A 33 1.33 -17.43 1.07
CA ALA A 33 1.02 -18.59 0.21
C ALA A 33 2.27 -19.39 -0.22
N GLY A 34 3.45 -19.09 0.33
CA GLY A 34 4.71 -19.77 0.00
C GLY A 34 5.40 -19.28 -1.28
N GLY A 35 4.89 -18.21 -1.89
CA GLY A 35 5.49 -17.55 -3.05
C GLY A 35 6.67 -16.64 -2.66
N ARG A 36 7.38 -16.15 -3.68
CA ARG A 36 8.47 -15.17 -3.52
C ARG A 36 8.44 -14.14 -4.64
N LEU A 37 8.78 -12.90 -4.31
CA LEU A 37 9.11 -11.87 -5.29
C LEU A 37 10.60 -11.95 -5.62
N LEU A 38 10.93 -11.88 -6.92
CA LEU A 38 12.28 -11.99 -7.43
C LEU A 38 12.58 -10.82 -8.36
N TRP A 39 13.77 -10.26 -8.25
CA TRP A 39 14.31 -9.30 -9.22
C TRP A 39 15.00 -10.09 -10.33
N LEU A 40 14.46 -9.99 -11.55
CA LEU A 40 14.98 -10.71 -12.72
C LEU A 40 15.78 -9.77 -13.61
N GLY A 41 17.09 -9.99 -13.69
CA GLY A 41 17.95 -9.29 -14.64
C GLY A 41 17.56 -9.60 -16.09
N GLY A 42 17.69 -8.62 -16.98
CA GLY A 42 17.36 -8.76 -18.40
C GLY A 42 15.87 -8.62 -18.75
N ALA A 43 14.98 -8.56 -17.76
CA ALA A 43 13.56 -8.27 -17.95
C ALA A 43 13.31 -6.76 -17.92
N VAL A 44 13.64 -6.06 -19.01
CA VAL A 44 13.46 -4.60 -19.11
C VAL A 44 11.99 -4.26 -19.35
N ALA A 45 11.44 -3.43 -18.47
CA ALA A 45 10.14 -2.79 -18.64
C ALA A 45 10.32 -1.27 -18.56
N HIS A 46 9.80 -0.55 -19.55
CA HIS A 46 9.79 0.91 -19.53
C HIS A 46 8.50 1.40 -18.88
N HIS A 47 8.62 2.23 -17.85
CA HIS A 47 7.48 2.98 -17.34
C HIS A 47 7.42 4.31 -18.10
N GLN A 48 6.31 4.58 -18.78
CA GLN A 48 6.09 5.89 -19.36
C GLN A 48 5.98 6.89 -18.21
N TRP A 49 6.94 7.81 -18.13
CA TRP A 49 6.90 8.84 -17.12
C TRP A 49 5.66 9.72 -17.29
N HIS A 50 5.06 10.05 -16.16
CA HIS A 50 4.05 11.09 -16.01
C HIS A 50 4.34 11.86 -14.72
N GLU A 51 3.85 13.09 -14.62
CA GLU A 51 3.99 13.88 -13.41
C GLU A 51 3.33 13.16 -12.23
N SER A 52 4.04 13.14 -11.10
CA SER A 52 3.59 12.54 -9.85
C SER A 52 4.31 13.20 -8.68
N HIS A 53 3.70 13.17 -7.51
CA HIS A 53 4.24 13.73 -6.28
C HIS A 53 4.60 12.60 -5.32
N SER A 54 5.70 12.77 -4.59
CA SER A 54 6.07 11.91 -3.46
C SER A 54 6.26 12.79 -2.23
N PRO A 55 5.39 12.67 -1.21
CA PRO A 55 4.26 11.76 -1.10
C PRO A 55 3.08 12.17 -2.02
N PRO A 56 2.10 11.29 -2.24
CA PRO A 56 0.94 11.57 -3.09
C PRO A 56 -0.07 12.46 -2.35
N TRP A 57 0.16 13.78 -2.37
CA TRP A 57 -0.59 14.78 -1.59
C TRP A 57 -2.10 14.82 -1.90
N ASP A 58 -2.51 14.42 -3.09
CA ASP A 58 -3.92 14.35 -3.50
C ASP A 58 -4.60 13.04 -3.10
N LYS A 59 -3.86 12.10 -2.49
CA LYS A 59 -4.32 10.75 -2.12
C LYS A 59 -4.27 10.45 -0.63
N VAL A 60 -4.17 11.47 0.23
CA VAL A 60 -4.03 11.30 1.68
C VAL A 60 -5.11 10.39 2.27
N ALA A 61 -6.38 10.63 1.90
CA ALA A 61 -7.51 9.84 2.38
C ALA A 61 -7.41 8.36 1.99
N ASP A 62 -7.04 8.08 0.73
CA ASP A 62 -6.85 6.71 0.24
C ASP A 62 -5.71 6.01 0.98
N VAL A 63 -4.57 6.68 1.15
CA VAL A 63 -3.40 6.12 1.87
C VAL A 63 -3.75 5.78 3.32
N VAL A 64 -4.47 6.65 4.03
CA VAL A 64 -4.90 6.38 5.42
C VAL A 64 -5.91 5.23 5.48
N ARG A 65 -6.89 5.21 4.57
CA ARG A 65 -7.91 4.16 4.53
C ARG A 65 -7.30 2.81 4.19
N ASN A 66 -6.48 2.74 3.15
CA ASN A 66 -5.83 1.52 2.67
C ASN A 66 -4.77 1.04 3.65
N GLY A 67 -4.06 1.97 4.31
CA GLY A 67 -3.16 1.66 5.41
C GLY A 67 -3.86 0.97 6.58
N ARG A 68 -5.09 1.39 6.91
CA ARG A 68 -5.91 0.72 7.94
C ARG A 68 -6.30 -0.69 7.53
N VAL A 69 -6.81 -0.87 6.30
CA VAL A 69 -7.16 -2.22 5.77
C VAL A 69 -5.96 -3.16 5.86
N PHE A 70 -4.78 -2.67 5.48
CA PHE A 70 -3.54 -3.44 5.60
C PHE A 70 -3.18 -3.75 7.06
N ALA A 71 -3.22 -2.74 7.94
CA ALA A 71 -2.84 -2.89 9.34
C ALA A 71 -3.76 -3.85 10.11
N GLU A 72 -5.06 -3.86 9.80
CA GLU A 72 -6.02 -4.81 10.34
C GLU A 72 -5.67 -6.27 10.01
N ARG A 73 -5.08 -6.50 8.83
CA ARG A 73 -4.65 -7.84 8.39
C ARG A 73 -3.28 -8.25 8.92
N TRP A 74 -2.32 -7.33 8.90
CA TRP A 74 -0.91 -7.65 9.08
C TRP A 74 -0.32 -7.17 10.41
N GLY A 75 -1.03 -6.35 11.16
CA GLY A 75 -0.60 -5.83 12.47
C GLY A 75 0.42 -4.70 12.42
N TRP A 76 0.71 -4.14 11.24
CA TRP A 76 1.60 -3.00 11.04
C TRP A 76 1.13 -2.13 9.88
N TRP A 77 1.54 -0.86 9.83
CA TRP A 77 1.07 0.08 8.81
C TRP A 77 2.00 0.14 7.60
N PRO A 78 1.49 0.06 6.36
CA PRO A 78 2.31 0.28 5.18
C PRO A 78 2.53 1.77 4.96
N MET A 79 3.49 2.12 4.09
CA MET A 79 3.70 3.51 3.64
C MET A 79 4.01 4.50 4.77
N GLU A 80 4.66 4.06 5.86
CA GLU A 80 4.93 4.91 7.04
C GLU A 80 5.64 6.22 6.70
N GLY A 81 6.61 6.19 5.78
CA GLY A 81 7.29 7.42 5.33
C GLY A 81 6.37 8.45 4.66
N TRP A 82 5.29 8.04 3.99
CA TRP A 82 4.29 8.98 3.49
C TRP A 82 3.38 9.48 4.61
N LEU A 83 2.95 8.59 5.51
CA LEU A 83 2.09 8.93 6.65
C LEU A 83 2.77 9.95 7.58
N GLU A 84 4.07 9.80 7.83
CA GLU A 84 4.87 10.75 8.60
C GLU A 84 4.99 12.13 7.93
N GLN A 85 5.16 12.16 6.60
CA GLN A 85 5.20 13.42 5.85
C GLN A 85 3.84 14.12 5.82
N PHE A 86 2.73 13.37 5.67
CA PHE A 86 1.39 13.90 5.82
C PHE A 86 1.13 14.45 7.23
N ALA A 87 1.67 13.78 8.26
CA ALA A 87 1.54 14.23 9.64
C ALA A 87 2.31 15.53 9.89
N SER A 88 3.51 15.62 9.32
CA SER A 88 4.35 16.82 9.37
C SER A 88 3.69 18.02 8.67
N ALA A 89 2.88 17.75 7.64
CA ALA A 89 2.06 18.74 6.95
C ALA A 89 0.70 19.03 7.63
N GLY A 90 0.39 18.38 8.77
CA GLY A 90 -0.86 18.58 9.50
C GLY A 90 -2.10 17.93 8.87
N LEU A 91 -1.92 17.01 7.92
CA LEU A 91 -3.03 16.37 7.18
C LEU A 91 -3.55 15.09 7.87
N VAL A 92 -2.68 14.42 8.62
CA VAL A 92 -3.01 13.21 9.40
C VAL A 92 -2.40 13.30 10.80
N ARG A 93 -2.87 12.45 11.72
CA ARG A 93 -2.29 12.30 13.05
C ARG A 93 -2.40 10.85 13.51
N ARG A 94 -1.65 10.49 14.55
CA ARG A 94 -1.88 9.22 15.26
C ARG A 94 -3.20 9.28 16.06
N ASP A 95 -3.88 8.15 16.15
CA ASP A 95 -4.97 7.92 17.11
C ASP A 95 -4.47 7.22 18.39
N ASP A 96 -5.34 7.09 19.39
CA ASP A 96 -5.00 6.50 20.69
C ASP A 96 -4.66 5.00 20.60
N ALA A 97 -5.11 4.33 19.53
CA ALA A 97 -4.79 2.93 19.24
C ALA A 97 -3.46 2.78 18.47
N GLY A 98 -2.74 3.89 18.23
CA GLY A 98 -1.50 3.90 17.47
C GLY A 98 -1.71 3.80 15.95
N GLY A 99 -2.95 3.92 15.45
CA GLY A 99 -3.27 4.01 14.03
C GLY A 99 -3.09 5.42 13.47
N TRP A 100 -3.34 5.59 12.17
CA TRP A 100 -3.36 6.89 11.51
C TRP A 100 -4.80 7.31 11.14
N VAL A 101 -5.12 8.57 11.38
CA VAL A 101 -6.41 9.20 11.06
C VAL A 101 -6.21 10.55 10.39
N LEU A 102 -7.15 10.96 9.55
CA LEU A 102 -7.19 12.31 9.00
C LEU A 102 -7.37 13.33 10.13
N VAL A 103 -6.76 14.50 10.01
CA VAL A 103 -7.09 15.65 10.86
C VAL A 103 -8.42 16.21 10.35
N ALA A 104 -9.41 16.35 11.24
CA ALA A 104 -10.67 17.00 10.89
C ALA A 104 -10.40 18.48 10.61
N GLY A 105 -10.89 18.97 9.47
CA GLY A 105 -10.90 20.40 9.13
C GLY A 105 -11.95 21.19 9.91
#